data_AF-A0A442E7N4-F1
#
_entry.id   AF-A0A442E7N4-F1
#
_cell.length_a   1.000
_cell.length_b   1.000
_cell.length_c   1.000
_cell.angle_alpha   90.00
_cell.angle_beta   90.00
_cell.angle_gamma   90.00
#
_symmetry.space_group_name_H-M   'P 1'
#
loop_
_entity.id
_entity.type
_entity.pdbx_description
1 polymer ?
#
loop_
_entity_poly.entity_id
_entity_poly.type
_entity_poly.pdbx_seq_one_letter_code
_entity_poly.pdbx_strand_id
1 'polypeptide(L)'
;AVGVSGATFTGGLARSACEPHRAWIEDQVRLKRNAQAIYQDLVDRFGFPSSYQSVKRFVRTLRHSDPEQFDRLEFLPGEEAQVDYGEGAPTIDPKSGRYRRPRLFVMTLRYSRRSFRRVVWKSSQQV
;
A
#
# COMPACT_ATOMS: atom_id res chain seq x y z
N ALA A 1 -27.23 -54.73 13.64
CA ALA A 1 -27.10 -53.63 12.67
C ALA A 1 -28.15 -52.58 13.00
N VAL A 2 -27.74 -51.42 13.52
CA VAL A 2 -28.56 -50.20 13.57
C VAL A 2 -27.64 -49.08 13.10
N GLY A 3 -27.99 -48.51 11.95
CA GLY A 3 -27.15 -47.61 11.17
C GLY A 3 -26.98 -46.25 11.84
N VAL A 4 -25.74 -45.79 11.86
CA VAL A 4 -25.34 -44.42 12.21
C VAL A 4 -25.83 -43.50 11.09
N SER A 5 -26.80 -42.63 11.39
CA SER A 5 -27.17 -41.54 10.48
C SER A 5 -26.18 -40.40 10.68
N GLY A 6 -25.20 -40.32 9.79
CA GLY A 6 -24.24 -39.22 9.72
C GLY A 6 -24.93 -37.94 9.24
N ALA A 7 -25.18 -37.02 10.17
CA ALA A 7 -25.55 -35.66 9.82
C ALA A 7 -24.35 -34.98 9.14
N THR A 8 -24.46 -34.76 7.83
CA THR A 8 -23.52 -33.95 7.06
C THR A 8 -23.79 -32.48 7.36
N PHE A 9 -22.97 -31.88 8.24
CA PHE A 9 -22.94 -30.43 8.40
C PHE A 9 -22.37 -29.78 7.14
N THR A 10 -23.24 -29.39 6.21
CA THR A 10 -22.89 -28.41 5.18
C THR A 10 -22.91 -27.03 5.83
N GLY A 11 -21.80 -26.68 6.50
CA GLY A 11 -21.55 -25.32 6.95
C GLY A 11 -21.38 -24.39 5.75
N GLY A 12 -22.48 -24.05 5.09
CA GLY A 12 -22.52 -22.97 4.11
C GLY A 12 -22.15 -21.68 4.84
N LEU A 13 -21.03 -21.07 4.50
CA LEU A 13 -20.66 -19.73 4.95
C LEU A 13 -21.87 -18.82 4.69
N ALA A 14 -22.56 -18.39 5.75
CA ALA A 14 -23.68 -17.49 5.65
C ALA A 14 -23.20 -16.23 4.91
N ARG A 15 -23.74 -15.98 3.71
CA ARG A 15 -23.41 -14.78 2.94
C ARG A 15 -23.74 -13.55 3.80
N SER A 16 -22.91 -12.53 3.69
CA SER A 16 -23.10 -11.28 4.46
C SER A 16 -24.51 -10.74 4.25
N ALA A 17 -25.14 -10.20 5.29
CA ALA A 17 -26.41 -9.48 5.14
C ALA A 17 -26.31 -8.27 4.18
N CYS A 18 -25.08 -7.82 3.89
CA CYS A 18 -24.80 -6.78 2.91
C CYS A 18 -24.87 -7.26 1.45
N GLU A 19 -24.89 -8.58 1.21
CA GLU A 19 -24.84 -9.17 -0.14
C GLU A 19 -25.98 -8.68 -1.06
N PRO A 20 -27.24 -8.57 -0.61
CA PRO A 20 -28.33 -8.04 -1.44
C PRO A 20 -28.11 -6.60 -1.91
N HIS A 21 -27.28 -5.84 -1.20
CA HIS A 21 -26.98 -4.43 -1.50
C HIS A 21 -25.57 -4.24 -2.06
N ARG A 22 -24.87 -5.33 -2.44
CA ARG A 22 -23.47 -5.30 -2.88
C ARG A 22 -23.20 -4.23 -3.93
N ALA A 23 -23.95 -4.23 -5.04
CA ALA A 23 -23.71 -3.31 -6.16
C ALA A 23 -23.82 -1.85 -5.72
N TRP A 24 -24.86 -1.52 -4.96
CA TRP A 24 -25.04 -0.18 -4.41
C TRP A 24 -23.94 0.21 -3.43
N ILE A 25 -23.53 -0.71 -2.55
CA ILE A 25 -22.42 -0.47 -1.60
C ILE A 25 -21.11 -0.23 -2.37
N GLU A 26 -20.84 -1.01 -3.42
CA GLU A 26 -19.66 -0.85 -4.29
C GLU A 26 -19.64 0.54 -4.94
N ASP A 27 -20.76 1.03 -5.45
CA ASP A 27 -20.87 2.39 -5.99
C ASP A 27 -20.57 3.46 -4.93
N GLN A 28 -21.12 3.31 -3.72
CA GLN A 28 -20.84 4.25 -2.63
C GLN A 28 -19.37 4.21 -2.18
N VAL A 29 -18.74 3.03 -2.22
CA VAL A 29 -17.32 2.86 -1.92
C VAL A 29 -16.46 3.51 -3.00
N ARG A 30 -16.81 3.40 -4.29
CA ARG A 30 -16.15 4.11 -5.40
C ARG A 30 -16.22 5.63 -5.24
N LEU A 31 -17.33 6.14 -4.71
CA LEU A 31 -17.49 7.55 -4.33
C LEU A 31 -16.73 7.94 -3.04
N LYS A 32 -15.88 7.05 -2.50
CA LYS A 32 -15.09 7.25 -1.27
C LYS A 32 -15.90 7.58 -0.01
N ARG A 33 -17.20 7.24 0.02
CA ARG A 33 -18.03 7.45 1.22
C ARG A 33 -17.56 6.56 2.37
N ASN A 34 -17.74 7.06 3.59
CA ASN A 34 -17.39 6.32 4.80
C ASN A 34 -18.46 5.26 5.12
N ALA A 35 -18.07 4.21 5.85
CA ALA A 35 -18.96 3.08 6.14
C ALA A 35 -20.18 3.47 7.00
N GLN A 36 -20.08 4.52 7.82
CA GLN A 36 -21.18 5.00 8.66
C GLN A 36 -22.29 5.62 7.81
N ALA A 37 -21.93 6.46 6.82
CA ALA A 37 -22.88 7.06 5.88
C ALA A 37 -23.55 5.98 5.01
N ILE A 38 -22.79 4.99 4.57
CA ILE A 38 -23.32 3.82 3.84
C ILE A 38 -24.31 3.05 4.70
N TYR A 39 -23.98 2.80 5.98
CA TYR A 39 -24.88 2.12 6.91
C TYR A 39 -26.17 2.89 7.16
N GLN A 40 -26.09 4.22 7.32
CA GLN A 40 -27.28 5.03 7.58
C GLN A 40 -28.24 5.01 6.38
N ASP A 41 -27.72 5.18 5.17
CA ASP A 41 -28.53 5.06 3.95
C ASP A 41 -29.11 3.64 3.77
N LEU A 42 -28.36 2.60 4.17
CA LEU A 42 -28.86 1.22 4.18
C LEU A 42 -30.05 1.05 5.11
N VAL A 43 -30.00 1.64 6.31
CA VAL A 43 -31.12 1.62 7.26
C VAL A 43 -32.30 2.44 6.73
N ASP A 44 -32.06 3.67 6.31
CA ASP A 44 -33.12 4.62 5.97
C ASP A 44 -33.84 4.27 4.65
N ARG A 45 -33.12 3.76 3.65
CA ARG A 45 -33.68 3.51 2.31
C ARG A 45 -34.07 2.07 2.06
N PHE A 46 -33.39 1.13 2.73
CA PHE A 46 -33.53 -0.30 2.44
C PHE A 46 -33.96 -1.12 3.65
N GLY A 47 -34.17 -0.50 4.82
CA GLY A 47 -34.58 -1.21 6.04
C GLY A 47 -33.57 -2.24 6.50
N PHE A 48 -32.27 -1.92 6.37
CA PHE A 48 -31.19 -2.88 6.60
C PHE A 48 -31.24 -3.51 8.00
N PRO A 49 -31.37 -4.85 8.10
CA PRO A 49 -31.71 -5.52 9.37
C PRO A 49 -30.48 -5.86 10.23
N SER A 50 -29.28 -5.54 9.75
CA SER A 50 -28.01 -5.94 10.38
C SER A 50 -27.25 -4.74 10.93
N SER A 51 -26.23 -5.01 11.74
CA SER A 51 -25.49 -3.95 12.43
C SER A 51 -24.48 -3.26 11.52
N TYR A 52 -24.12 -2.03 11.91
CA TYR A 52 -23.00 -1.26 11.35
C TYR A 52 -21.71 -2.09 11.22
N GLN A 53 -21.41 -2.99 12.16
CA GLN A 53 -20.20 -3.82 12.09
C GLN A 53 -20.21 -4.77 10.89
N SER A 54 -21.39 -5.23 10.45
CA SER A 54 -21.54 -6.02 9.21
C SER A 54 -21.11 -5.21 7.99
N VAL A 55 -21.62 -3.97 7.88
CA VAL A 55 -21.27 -3.03 6.80
C VAL A 55 -19.80 -2.66 6.85
N LYS A 56 -19.24 -2.34 8.03
CA LYS A 56 -17.83 -2.01 8.20
C LYS A 56 -16.91 -3.12 7.73
N ARG A 57 -17.21 -4.39 8.07
CA ARG A 57 -16.42 -5.54 7.61
C ARG A 57 -16.53 -5.73 6.10
N PHE A 58 -17.74 -5.61 5.55
CA PHE A 58 -17.99 -5.77 4.11
C PHE A 58 -17.34 -4.67 3.26
N VAL A 59 -17.45 -3.41 3.67
CA VAL A 59 -16.78 -2.28 3.01
C VAL A 59 -15.26 -2.44 3.07
N ARG A 60 -14.71 -2.94 4.17
CA ARG A 60 -13.26 -3.19 4.29
C ARG A 60 -12.77 -4.24 3.29
N THR A 61 -13.54 -5.30 3.03
CA THR A 61 -13.17 -6.29 2.01
C THR A 61 -13.24 -5.72 0.61
N LEU A 62 -14.21 -4.85 0.31
CA LEU A 62 -14.32 -4.18 -0.99
C LEU A 62 -13.15 -3.20 -1.25
N ARG A 63 -12.74 -2.46 -0.22
CA ARG A 63 -11.59 -1.54 -0.29
C ARG A 63 -10.24 -2.24 -0.43
N HIS A 64 -10.18 -3.54 -0.14
CA HIS A 64 -8.94 -4.31 -0.22
C HIS A 64 -8.65 -4.84 -1.64
N SER A 65 -9.50 -4.56 -2.63
CA SER A 65 -9.29 -4.97 -4.02
C SER A 65 -8.72 -3.83 -4.85
N ASP A 66 -7.40 -3.69 -4.76
CA ASP A 66 -6.43 -3.60 -5.84
C ASP A 66 -5.15 -3.06 -5.20
N PRO A 67 -4.05 -3.83 -5.10
CA PRO A 67 -2.77 -3.21 -4.81
C PRO A 67 -2.56 -2.15 -5.89
N GLU A 68 -2.22 -0.92 -5.49
CA GLU A 68 -1.84 0.12 -6.44
C GLU A 68 -0.82 -0.49 -7.41
N GLN A 69 -1.25 -0.69 -8.66
CA GLN A 69 -0.37 -1.19 -9.70
C GLN A 69 0.59 -0.04 -9.98
N PHE A 70 1.71 -0.02 -9.27
CA PHE A 70 2.83 0.81 -9.67
C PHE A 70 3.31 0.23 -11.00
N ASP A 71 2.95 0.90 -12.10
CA ASP A 71 3.52 0.57 -13.40
C ASP A 71 5.04 0.52 -13.24
N ARG A 72 5.59 -0.67 -13.48
CA ARG A 72 7.03 -0.87 -13.41
C ARG A 72 7.60 -0.22 -14.67
N LEU A 73 8.09 1.01 -14.51
CA LEU A 73 8.83 1.66 -15.58
C LEU A 73 10.06 0.79 -15.93
N GLU A 74 10.12 0.32 -17.17
CA GLU A 74 11.25 -0.41 -17.73
C GLU A 74 12.21 0.59 -18.38
N PHE A 75 13.51 0.40 -18.17
CA PHE A 75 14.57 1.26 -18.71
C PHE A 75 15.67 0.39 -19.29
N LEU A 76 16.30 0.79 -20.38
CA LEU A 76 17.46 0.11 -20.94
C LEU A 76 18.70 0.29 -20.03
N PRO A 77 19.70 -0.62 -20.14
CA PRO A 77 20.97 -0.44 -19.44
C PRO A 77 21.60 0.92 -19.77
N GLY A 78 21.81 1.75 -18.74
CA GLY A 78 22.46 3.06 -18.87
C GLY A 78 21.54 4.21 -19.30
N GLU A 79 20.26 3.94 -19.58
CA GLU A 79 19.28 4.96 -19.98
C GLU A 79 18.94 5.92 -18.83
N GLU A 80 18.71 5.39 -17.62
CA GLU A 80 18.39 6.19 -16.46
C GLU A 80 19.14 5.74 -15.20
N ALA A 81 19.58 6.74 -14.43
CA ALA A 81 20.14 6.57 -13.10
C ALA A 81 19.51 7.58 -12.13
N GLN A 82 19.19 7.10 -10.92
CA GLN A 82 18.80 7.98 -9.82
C GLN A 82 20.05 8.42 -9.05
N VAL A 83 20.22 9.73 -8.90
CA VAL A 83 21.31 10.34 -8.11
C VAL A 83 20.74 10.93 -6.84
N ASP A 84 21.38 10.62 -5.71
CA ASP A 84 21.03 11.14 -4.39
C ASP A 84 22.30 11.52 -3.60
N TYR A 85 22.15 12.40 -2.63
CA TYR A 85 23.17 12.79 -1.66
C TYR A 85 22.69 12.52 -0.24
N GLY A 86 23.34 11.57 0.43
CA GLY A 86 23.21 11.38 1.87
C GLY A 86 24.20 12.23 2.67
N GLU A 87 23.94 12.39 3.96
CA GLU A 87 24.92 12.92 4.91
C GLU A 87 25.57 11.75 5.68
N GLY A 88 26.89 11.73 5.72
CA GLY A 88 27.67 10.75 6.47
C GLY A 88 27.81 11.12 7.94
N ALA A 89 28.25 10.16 8.75
CA ALA A 89 28.58 10.41 10.15
C ALA A 89 29.73 11.44 10.28
N PRO A 90 29.79 12.21 11.37
CA PRO A 90 30.94 13.08 11.65
C PRO A 90 32.25 12.30 11.61
N THR A 91 33.21 12.76 10.81
CA THR A 91 34.54 12.15 10.66
C THR A 91 35.57 13.26 10.44
N ILE A 92 36.84 12.99 10.72
CA ILE A 92 37.94 13.94 10.51
C ILE A 92 38.13 14.15 9.00
N ASP A 93 37.94 15.37 8.53
CA ASP A 93 38.25 15.77 7.16
C ASP A 93 39.77 15.79 6.97
N PRO A 94 40.34 14.97 6.07
CA PRO A 94 41.79 14.87 5.90
C PRO A 94 42.44 16.16 5.41
N LYS A 95 41.68 17.13 4.87
CA LYS A 95 42.23 18.43 4.45
C LYS A 95 42.28 19.46 5.57
N SER A 96 41.26 19.50 6.42
CA SER A 96 41.14 20.52 7.46
C SER A 96 41.54 20.03 8.85
N GLY A 97 41.65 18.72 9.06
CA GLY A 97 41.91 18.10 10.37
C GLY A 97 40.76 18.24 11.37
N ARG A 98 39.60 18.76 10.94
CA ARG A 98 38.44 19.01 11.79
C ARG A 98 37.35 17.98 11.56
N TYR A 99 36.55 17.73 12.59
CA TYR A 99 35.32 16.94 12.45
C TYR A 99 34.33 17.65 11.52
N ARG A 100 33.93 16.95 10.46
CA ARG A 100 32.91 17.40 9.51
C ARG A 100 32.06 16.20 9.12
N ARG A 101 30.80 16.44 8.76
CA ARG A 101 29.96 15.40 8.13
C ARG A 101 30.23 15.41 6.62
N PRO A 102 30.76 14.34 6.03
CA PRO A 102 30.92 14.27 4.59
C PRO A 102 29.58 14.03 3.92
N ARG A 103 29.48 14.28 2.61
CA ARG A 103 28.31 13.85 1.82
C ARG A 103 28.59 12.49 1.20
N LEU A 104 27.56 11.66 1.08
CA LEU A 104 27.59 10.39 0.37
C LEU A 104 26.86 10.55 -0.95
N PHE A 105 27.62 10.62 -2.05
CA PHE A 105 27.05 10.54 -3.39
C PHE A 105 26.62 9.09 -3.64
N VAL A 106 25.37 8.89 -4.05
CA VAL A 106 24.83 7.59 -4.43
C VAL A 106 24.20 7.73 -5.81
N MET A 107 24.67 6.94 -6.77
CA MET A 107 24.06 6.82 -8.09
C MET A 107 23.61 5.38 -8.31
N THR A 108 22.33 5.16 -8.55
CA THR A 108 21.75 3.83 -8.76
C THR A 108 21.13 3.71 -10.13
N LEU A 109 21.60 2.74 -10.93
CA LEU A 109 21.04 2.45 -12.25
C LEU A 109 19.63 1.87 -12.11
N ARG A 110 18.68 2.37 -12.90
CA ARG A 110 17.27 1.91 -12.85
C ARG A 110 17.13 0.47 -13.36
N TYR A 111 17.82 0.11 -14.45
CA TYR A 111 17.80 -1.24 -15.03
C TYR A 111 18.39 -2.31 -14.09
N SER A 112 19.68 -2.20 -13.75
CA SER A 112 20.42 -3.26 -13.05
C SER A 112 20.37 -3.16 -11.53
N ARG A 113 19.85 -2.05 -10.98
CA ARG A 113 19.87 -1.71 -9.54
C ARG A 113 21.27 -1.64 -8.92
N ARG A 114 22.34 -1.67 -9.73
CA ARG A 114 23.71 -1.47 -9.26
C ARG A 114 23.89 -0.03 -8.82
N SER A 115 24.53 0.14 -7.66
CA SER A 115 24.82 1.45 -7.09
C SER A 115 26.32 1.74 -7.08
N PHE A 116 26.70 2.92 -7.53
CA PHE A 116 27.99 3.54 -7.26
C PHE A 116 27.84 4.46 -6.05
N ARG A 117 28.79 4.39 -5.10
CA ARG A 117 28.77 5.18 -3.88
C ARG A 117 30.13 5.83 -3.66
N ARG A 118 30.15 7.13 -3.33
CA ARG A 118 31.38 7.86 -3.06
C ARG A 118 31.20 8.88 -1.96
N VAL A 119 32.13 8.89 -1.01
CA VAL A 119 32.22 9.94 0.01
C VAL A 119 32.86 11.18 -0.62
N VAL A 120 32.19 12.33 -0.49
CA VAL A 120 32.60 13.61 -1.07
C VAL A 120 32.58 14.71 0.01
N TRP A 121 33.70 15.42 0.13
CA TRP A 121 33.91 16.48 1.13
C TRP A 121 33.60 17.89 0.62
N LYS A 122 33.42 18.01 -0.70
CA LYS A 122 33.06 19.25 -1.41
C LYS A 122 31.88 18.95 -2.32
N SER A 123 30.86 19.79 -2.23
CA SER A 123 29.82 19.90 -3.25
C SER A 123 30.26 21.01 -4.19
N SER A 124 30.33 20.72 -5.49
CA SER A 124 30.52 21.75 -6.51
C SER A 124 29.41 21.59 -7.53
N GLN A 125 28.77 22.69 -7.87
CA GLN A 125 27.85 22.78 -9.00
C GLN A 125 28.57 23.59 -10.07
N GLN A 126 28.70 23.04 -11.28
CA GLN A 126 28.99 23.84 -12.47
C GLN A 126 27.64 24.13 -13.13
N VAL A 127 27.39 25.41 -13.40
CA VAL A 127 26.27 25.90 -14.19
C VAL A 127 26.73 26.00 -15.63
#